data_AF-A0A371YUB1-F1
#
_entry.id   AF-A0A371YUB1-F1
#
_cell.length_a   1.000
_cell.length_b   1.000
_cell.length_c   1.000
_cell.angle_alpha   90.00
_cell.angle_beta   90.00
_cell.angle_gamma   90.00
#
_symmetry.space_group_name_H-M   'P 1'
#
loop_
_entity.id
_entity.type
_entity.pdbx_description
1 polymer ?
#
loop_
_entity_poly.entity_id
_entity_poly.type
_entity_poly.pdbx_seq_one_letter_code
_entity_poly.pdbx_strand_id
1 'polypeptide(L)'
;MNKIVTLLSVTTLWIFSNTGFAAECTKTLNNTAVNDLNVPVGAVCKLNATAVEGNIHVQKGASLILNNASVSGNVQASSAKAVQLINSSIEGDLNAAQVSTALSLDKSMISGKLYCSSLVKLKSNMSSVEGQTIGKCK
;
A
#
# COMPACT_ATOMS: atom_id res chain seq x y z
N MET A 1 -47.24 -4.49 45.85
CA MET A 1 -46.06 -5.36 45.91
C MET A 1 -45.75 -5.88 44.50
N ASN A 2 -44.53 -5.63 44.04
CA ASN A 2 -43.72 -6.30 42.99
C ASN A 2 -44.30 -6.45 41.57
N LYS A 3 -43.87 -5.61 40.61
CA LYS A 3 -42.65 -5.72 39.76
C LYS A 3 -42.70 -6.92 38.79
N ILE A 4 -43.11 -6.68 37.54
CA ILE A 4 -42.72 -7.51 36.39
C ILE A 4 -42.24 -6.56 35.29
N VAL A 5 -40.93 -6.46 35.17
CA VAL A 5 -40.21 -5.78 34.10
C VAL A 5 -40.07 -6.79 32.98
N THR A 6 -40.74 -6.55 31.86
CA THR A 6 -40.57 -7.35 30.64
C THR A 6 -39.24 -6.93 29.99
N LEU A 7 -38.21 -7.76 30.16
CA LEU A 7 -36.90 -7.56 29.55
C LEU A 7 -37.00 -7.63 28.02
N LEU A 8 -36.80 -6.50 27.34
CA LEU A 8 -36.33 -6.50 25.96
C LEU A 8 -34.83 -6.85 25.96
N SER A 9 -34.52 -8.08 25.56
CA SER A 9 -33.17 -8.51 25.23
C SER A 9 -32.73 -7.84 23.92
N VAL A 10 -32.17 -6.63 24.02
CA VAL A 10 -31.40 -6.02 22.93
C VAL A 10 -30.03 -6.70 22.94
N THR A 11 -29.89 -7.79 22.19
CA THR A 11 -28.56 -8.34 21.87
C THR A 11 -27.91 -7.41 20.86
N THR A 12 -27.26 -6.35 21.35
CA THR A 12 -26.25 -5.61 20.60
C THR A 12 -25.14 -6.57 20.22
N LEU A 13 -25.18 -7.08 18.99
CA LEU A 13 -24.09 -7.83 18.41
C LEU A 13 -22.96 -6.83 18.19
N TRP A 14 -21.92 -6.96 19.03
CA TRP A 14 -20.71 -6.15 18.94
C TRP A 14 -20.09 -6.38 17.56
N ILE A 15 -20.18 -5.36 16.70
CA ILE A 15 -19.33 -5.25 15.52
C ILE A 15 -17.92 -5.04 16.07
N PHE A 16 -17.12 -6.11 16.13
CA PHE A 16 -15.67 -5.99 16.29
C PHE A 16 -15.18 -5.25 15.05
N SER A 17 -15.08 -3.94 15.17
CA SER A 17 -14.33 -3.11 14.23
C SER A 17 -12.90 -3.65 14.30
N ASN A 18 -12.48 -4.43 13.31
CA ASN A 18 -11.07 -4.73 13.10
C ASN A 18 -10.40 -3.39 12.76
N THR A 19 -10.03 -2.64 13.79
CA THR A 19 -9.08 -1.54 13.65
C THR A 19 -7.74 -2.18 13.39
N GLY A 20 -7.49 -2.56 12.13
CA GLY A 20 -6.16 -2.88 11.67
C GLY A 20 -5.31 -1.65 11.92
N PHE A 21 -4.47 -1.71 12.96
CA PHE A 21 -3.47 -0.69 13.18
C PHE A 21 -2.52 -0.77 11.99
N ALA A 22 -2.67 0.14 11.03
CA ALA A 22 -1.69 0.27 9.96
C ALA A 22 -0.34 0.53 10.62
N ALA A 23 0.65 -0.33 10.35
CA ALA A 23 1.97 -0.16 10.89
C ALA A 23 2.58 1.12 10.27
N GLU A 24 3.09 2.02 11.11
CA GLU A 24 3.76 3.23 10.65
C GLU A 24 5.18 2.91 10.22
N CYS A 25 5.47 3.00 8.92
CA CYS A 25 6.80 2.79 8.38
C CYS A 25 7.54 4.10 8.19
N THR A 26 8.36 4.46 9.17
CA THR A 26 9.22 5.66 9.12
C THR A 26 10.67 5.34 8.75
N LYS A 27 11.02 4.05 8.64
CA LYS A 27 12.39 3.54 8.47
C LYS A 27 12.39 2.27 7.62
N THR A 28 13.50 1.53 7.66
CA THR A 28 13.63 0.22 7.01
C THR A 28 13.01 -0.88 7.86
N LEU A 29 12.14 -1.70 7.27
CA LEU A 29 11.70 -2.99 7.80
C LEU A 29 12.46 -4.10 7.08
N ASN A 30 12.89 -5.13 7.81
CA ASN A 30 13.69 -6.22 7.27
C ASN A 30 13.12 -7.57 7.72
N ASN A 31 13.00 -8.52 6.78
CA ASN A 31 12.68 -9.92 7.04
C ASN A 31 11.48 -10.11 7.99
N THR A 32 10.39 -9.41 7.71
CA THR A 32 9.20 -9.40 8.55
C THR A 32 7.93 -9.46 7.70
N ALA A 33 6.80 -9.77 8.33
CA ALA A 33 5.49 -9.70 7.71
C ALA A 33 4.66 -8.64 8.44
N VAL A 34 4.01 -7.77 7.68
CA VAL A 34 3.12 -6.74 8.21
C VAL A 34 1.77 -6.84 7.50
N ASN A 35 0.71 -6.38 8.16
CA ASN A 35 -0.62 -6.32 7.56
C ASN A 35 -0.70 -5.05 6.70
N ASP A 36 -1.46 -4.05 7.15
CA ASP A 36 -1.50 -2.74 6.51
C ASP A 36 -0.30 -1.89 6.94
N LEU A 37 0.17 -1.03 6.04
CA LEU A 37 1.31 -0.16 6.26
C LEU A 37 0.95 1.29 5.89
N ASN A 38 1.24 2.24 6.76
CA ASN A 38 1.17 3.67 6.45
C ASN A 38 2.58 4.25 6.46
N VAL A 39 2.96 4.95 5.39
CA VAL A 39 4.22 5.70 5.30
C VAL A 39 3.85 7.17 5.50
N PRO A 40 4.23 7.79 6.63
CA PRO A 40 3.80 9.15 6.96
C PRO A 40 4.45 10.21 6.07
N VAL A 41 3.90 11.42 6.10
CA VAL A 41 4.29 12.54 5.24
C VAL A 41 5.80 12.77 5.27
N GLY A 42 6.43 12.84 4.10
CA GLY A 42 7.87 13.11 3.96
C GLY A 42 8.81 11.99 4.45
N ALA A 43 8.29 10.89 5.01
CA ALA A 43 9.12 9.79 5.48
C ALA A 43 9.63 8.92 4.33
N VAL A 44 10.69 8.16 4.61
CA VAL A 44 11.22 7.15 3.69
C VAL A 44 11.04 5.78 4.32
N CYS A 45 10.16 4.98 3.73
CA CYS A 45 9.97 3.60 4.12
C CYS A 45 10.70 2.68 3.15
N LYS A 46 11.49 1.75 3.69
CA LYS A 46 12.16 0.72 2.90
C LYS A 46 11.76 -0.65 3.42
N LEU A 47 11.16 -1.47 2.57
CA LEU A 47 10.79 -2.84 2.89
C LEU A 47 11.81 -3.77 2.25
N ASN A 48 12.58 -4.49 3.06
CA ASN A 48 13.58 -5.45 2.61
C ASN A 48 13.13 -6.86 2.98
N ALA A 49 13.04 -7.77 2.02
CA ALA A 49 12.64 -9.16 2.30
C ALA A 49 11.37 -9.23 3.16
N THR A 50 10.43 -8.31 2.93
CA THR A 50 9.26 -8.09 3.79
C THR A 50 7.99 -8.43 3.00
N ALA A 51 7.07 -9.14 3.64
CA ALA A 51 5.75 -9.41 3.10
C ALA A 51 4.73 -8.43 3.69
N VAL A 52 3.89 -7.85 2.84
CA VAL A 52 2.78 -7.00 3.23
C VAL A 52 1.49 -7.69 2.81
N GLU A 53 0.79 -8.26 3.77
CA GLU A 53 -0.48 -8.97 3.53
C GLU A 53 -1.62 -7.99 3.22
N GLY A 54 -1.50 -6.75 3.71
CA GLY A 54 -2.49 -5.69 3.54
C GLY A 54 -2.13 -4.65 2.49
N ASN A 55 -2.71 -3.47 2.64
CA ASN A 55 -2.50 -2.35 1.74
C ASN A 55 -1.38 -1.43 2.25
N ILE A 56 -0.69 -0.76 1.34
CA ILE A 56 0.28 0.28 1.67
C ILE A 56 -0.29 1.64 1.31
N HIS A 57 -0.37 2.54 2.29
CA HIS A 57 -0.72 3.93 2.08
C HIS A 57 0.52 4.81 2.21
N VAL A 58 0.91 5.50 1.13
CA VAL A 58 2.09 6.37 1.07
C VAL A 58 1.63 7.81 1.05
N GLN A 59 1.85 8.51 2.16
CA GLN A 59 1.42 9.89 2.34
C GLN A 59 2.20 10.87 1.47
N LYS A 60 1.72 12.11 1.45
CA LYS A 60 2.30 13.19 0.65
C LYS A 60 3.80 13.34 0.88
N GLY A 61 4.57 13.41 -0.21
CA GLY A 61 6.01 13.65 -0.17
C GLY A 61 6.84 12.50 0.41
N ALA A 62 6.20 11.41 0.83
CA ALA A 62 6.88 10.23 1.34
C ALA A 62 7.49 9.40 0.20
N SER A 63 8.46 8.54 0.53
CA SER A 63 9.08 7.64 -0.44
C SER A 63 8.95 6.19 0.02
N LEU A 64 8.51 5.32 -0.89
CA LEU A 64 8.42 3.89 -0.66
C LEU A 64 9.45 3.16 -1.52
N ILE A 65 10.22 2.28 -0.90
CA ILE A 65 11.19 1.42 -1.56
C ILE A 65 10.86 -0.03 -1.18
N LEU A 66 10.39 -0.80 -2.15
CA LEU A 66 10.21 -2.24 -2.04
C LEU A 66 11.46 -2.93 -2.60
N ASN A 67 12.11 -3.74 -1.78
CA ASN A 67 13.30 -4.49 -2.16
C ASN A 67 13.14 -5.94 -1.72
N ASN A 68 13.05 -6.83 -2.70
CA ASN A 68 12.75 -8.24 -2.45
C ASN A 68 11.50 -8.41 -1.58
N ALA A 69 10.48 -7.59 -1.80
CA ALA A 69 9.26 -7.53 -1.00
C ALA A 69 8.05 -7.96 -1.83
N SER A 70 7.03 -8.53 -1.17
CA SER A 70 5.74 -8.80 -1.80
C SER A 70 4.64 -8.00 -1.10
N VAL A 71 3.69 -7.52 -1.88
CA VAL A 71 2.50 -6.82 -1.39
C VAL A 71 1.29 -7.52 -1.98
N SER A 72 0.50 -8.18 -1.14
CA SER A 72 -0.73 -8.85 -1.57
C SER A 72 -1.89 -7.88 -1.77
N GLY A 73 -1.86 -6.74 -1.08
CA GLY A 73 -2.84 -5.68 -1.26
C GLY A 73 -2.48 -4.65 -2.33
N ASN A 74 -3.16 -3.50 -2.23
CA ASN A 74 -2.96 -2.37 -3.11
C ASN A 74 -1.92 -1.39 -2.53
N VAL A 75 -1.27 -0.64 -3.41
CA VAL A 75 -0.37 0.46 -3.03
C VAL A 75 -0.97 1.78 -3.45
N GLN A 76 -1.30 2.62 -2.48
CA GLN A 76 -1.82 3.97 -2.68
C GLN A 76 -0.71 4.99 -2.47
N ALA A 77 -0.18 5.52 -3.57
CA ALA A 77 0.95 6.46 -3.59
C ALA A 77 0.67 7.69 -4.45
N SER A 78 -0.60 8.10 -4.54
CA SER A 78 -1.03 9.19 -5.41
C SER A 78 -0.31 10.51 -5.12
N SER A 79 0.14 10.76 -3.89
CA SER A 79 0.87 11.97 -3.50
C SER A 79 2.33 11.71 -3.08
N ALA A 80 2.86 10.52 -3.34
CA ALA A 80 4.21 10.16 -2.91
C ALA A 80 5.27 10.96 -3.68
N LYS A 81 6.42 11.17 -3.06
CA LYS A 81 7.59 11.74 -3.74
C LYS A 81 8.19 10.74 -4.72
N ALA A 82 8.39 9.50 -4.27
CA ALA A 82 8.98 8.45 -5.06
C ALA A 82 8.45 7.07 -4.67
N VAL A 83 8.33 6.19 -5.66
CA VAL A 83 8.00 4.78 -5.47
C VAL A 83 8.98 3.94 -6.28
N GLN A 84 9.65 3.00 -5.61
CA GLN A 84 10.65 2.14 -6.24
C GLN A 84 10.38 0.70 -5.88
N LEU A 85 10.30 -0.16 -6.89
CA LEU A 85 10.19 -1.60 -6.77
C LEU A 85 11.44 -2.25 -7.33
N ILE A 86 12.07 -3.11 -6.54
CA ILE A 86 13.31 -3.82 -6.89
C ILE A 86 13.11 -5.30 -6.51
N ASN A 87 13.14 -6.20 -7.49
CA ASN A 87 12.84 -7.63 -7.30
C ASN A 87 11.58 -7.86 -6.45
N SER A 88 10.53 -7.07 -6.68
CA SER A 88 9.35 -7.05 -5.81
C SER A 88 8.07 -7.30 -6.60
N SER A 89 7.03 -7.74 -5.92
CA SER A 89 5.71 -7.95 -6.52
C SER A 89 4.62 -7.16 -5.79
N ILE A 90 3.67 -6.64 -6.55
CA ILE A 90 2.39 -6.14 -6.06
C ILE A 90 1.31 -6.96 -6.76
N GLU A 91 0.52 -7.69 -5.99
CA GLU A 91 -0.59 -8.48 -6.51
C GLU A 91 -1.78 -7.58 -6.87
N GLY A 92 -2.03 -6.56 -6.05
CA GLY A 92 -3.07 -5.56 -6.28
C GLY A 92 -2.68 -4.43 -7.23
N ASP A 93 -3.45 -3.33 -7.15
CA ASP A 93 -3.26 -2.14 -7.96
C ASP A 93 -2.19 -1.22 -7.36
N LEU A 94 -1.40 -0.56 -8.22
CA LEU A 94 -0.50 0.54 -7.85
C LEU A 94 -1.08 1.86 -8.32
N ASN A 95 -1.50 2.71 -7.40
CA ASN A 95 -1.89 4.08 -7.69
C ASN A 95 -0.72 5.05 -7.50
N ALA A 96 -0.06 5.41 -8.60
CA ALA A 96 1.09 6.31 -8.63
C ALA A 96 0.78 7.60 -9.42
N ALA A 97 -0.49 7.97 -9.58
CA ALA A 97 -0.94 8.99 -10.52
C ALA A 97 -0.32 10.39 -10.34
N GLN A 98 0.11 10.77 -9.13
CA GLN A 98 0.76 12.07 -8.87
C GLN A 98 2.09 11.92 -8.13
N VAL A 99 2.82 10.83 -8.40
CA VAL A 99 4.19 10.68 -7.92
C VAL A 99 5.08 11.78 -8.51
N SER A 100 5.70 12.58 -7.65
CA SER A 100 6.32 13.84 -8.08
C SER A 100 7.71 13.69 -8.69
N THR A 101 8.50 12.70 -8.26
CA THR A 101 9.92 12.62 -8.62
C THR A 101 10.24 11.41 -9.48
N ALA A 102 9.92 10.21 -9.01
CA ALA A 102 10.27 8.98 -9.72
C ALA A 102 9.35 7.83 -9.36
N LEU A 103 8.88 7.13 -10.40
CA LEU A 103 8.32 5.79 -10.30
C LEU A 103 9.30 4.84 -11.00
N SER A 104 9.83 3.84 -10.30
CA SER A 104 10.80 2.90 -10.86
C SER A 104 10.39 1.46 -10.58
N LEU A 105 10.47 0.63 -11.62
CA LEU A 105 10.27 -0.81 -11.57
C LEU A 105 11.54 -1.49 -12.09
N ASP A 106 12.19 -2.28 -11.25
CA ASP A 106 13.35 -3.09 -11.62
C ASP A 106 13.09 -4.55 -11.24
N LYS A 107 13.08 -5.45 -12.24
CA LYS A 107 12.80 -6.88 -12.07
C LYS A 107 11.56 -7.16 -11.22
N SER A 108 10.52 -6.35 -11.41
CA SER A 108 9.35 -6.32 -10.53
C SER A 108 8.07 -6.57 -11.32
N MET A 109 7.04 -7.03 -10.61
CA MET A 109 5.75 -7.34 -11.22
C MET A 109 4.61 -6.60 -10.51
N ILE A 110 3.71 -6.03 -11.29
CA ILE A 110 2.42 -5.52 -10.82
C ILE A 110 1.35 -6.35 -11.53
N SER A 111 0.63 -7.19 -10.80
CA SER A 111 -0.44 -8.00 -11.38
C SER A 111 -1.72 -7.18 -11.58
N GLY A 112 -1.99 -6.21 -10.70
CA GLY A 112 -3.10 -5.27 -10.86
C GLY A 112 -2.82 -4.12 -11.83
N LYS A 113 -3.71 -3.14 -11.80
CA LYS A 113 -3.64 -1.93 -12.63
C LYS A 113 -2.58 -0.98 -12.10
N LEU A 114 -1.91 -0.30 -13.04
CA LEU A 114 -1.00 0.79 -12.73
C LEU A 114 -1.67 2.12 -13.08
N TYR A 115 -2.00 2.95 -12.09
CA TYR A 115 -2.50 4.30 -12.33
C TYR A 115 -1.33 5.29 -12.38
N CYS A 116 -1.25 6.05 -13.47
CA CYS A 116 -0.13 6.93 -13.76
C CYS A 116 -0.58 8.19 -14.51
N SER A 117 0.20 9.28 -14.46
CA SER A 117 -0.07 10.49 -15.22
C SER A 117 1.15 10.96 -16.00
N SER A 118 0.94 11.89 -16.94
CA SER A 118 1.99 12.40 -17.84
C SER A 118 3.11 13.15 -17.12
N LEU A 119 2.92 13.46 -15.84
CA LEU A 119 3.92 14.08 -14.97
C LEU A 119 4.86 13.04 -14.34
N VAL A 120 4.43 11.79 -14.26
CA VAL A 120 5.17 10.70 -13.62
C VAL A 120 6.15 10.10 -14.61
N LYS A 121 7.45 10.20 -14.28
CA LYS A 121 8.51 9.53 -15.02
C LYS A 121 8.59 8.07 -14.56
N LEU A 122 8.14 7.15 -15.41
CA LEU A 122 8.25 5.72 -15.15
C LEU A 122 9.55 5.20 -15.75
N LYS A 123 10.41 4.63 -14.91
CA LYS A 123 11.55 3.82 -15.36
C LYS A 123 11.22 2.36 -15.15
N SER A 124 11.20 1.58 -16.22
CA SER A 124 10.97 0.13 -16.16
C SER A 124 12.17 -0.61 -16.72
N ASN A 125 12.68 -1.58 -15.95
CA ASN A 125 13.74 -2.50 -16.37
C ASN A 125 13.33 -3.93 -16.00
N MET A 126 13.26 -4.82 -17.00
CA MET A 126 12.86 -6.23 -16.83
C MET A 126 11.62 -6.41 -15.93
N SER A 127 10.66 -5.49 -16.01
CA SER A 127 9.48 -5.48 -15.14
C SER A 127 8.20 -5.67 -15.96
N SER A 128 7.19 -6.27 -15.35
CA SER A 128 5.91 -6.55 -15.97
C SER A 128 4.78 -5.85 -15.22
N VAL A 129 3.85 -5.26 -15.97
CA VAL A 129 2.56 -4.81 -15.45
C VAL A 129 1.53 -5.63 -16.21
N GLU A 130 0.97 -6.65 -15.56
CA GLU A 130 0.02 -7.57 -16.19
C GLU A 130 -1.36 -6.92 -16.33
N GLY A 131 -1.74 -6.11 -15.34
CA GLY A 131 -2.96 -5.31 -15.41
C GLY A 131 -2.84 -4.13 -16.37
N GLN A 132 -3.97 -3.44 -16.56
CA GLN A 132 -4.01 -2.28 -17.43
C GLN A 132 -3.27 -1.09 -16.81
N THR A 133 -2.44 -0.42 -17.61
CA THR A 133 -1.92 0.90 -17.24
C THR A 133 -3.00 1.94 -17.51
N ILE A 134 -3.48 2.61 -16.45
CA ILE A 134 -4.50 3.65 -16.50
C ILE A 134 -3.80 5.01 -16.52
N GLY A 135 -4.05 5.78 -17.58
CA GLY A 135 -3.38 7.05 -17.83
C GLY A 135 -2.12 6.88 -18.68
N LYS A 136 -1.27 7.92 -18.75
CA LYS A 136 -0.07 7.92 -19.59
C LYS A 136 1.15 8.24 -18.73
N CYS A 137 2.01 7.29 -18.44
CA CYS A 137 3.32 7.59 -17.87
C CYS A 137 4.22 8.26 -18.91
N LYS A 138 5.20 9.04 -18.43
CA LYS A 138 6.29 9.60 -19.22
C LYS A 138 7.55 8.72 -19.14
#